data_AF-A6WBW9-F1
#
_entry.id   AF-A6WBW9-F1
#
_cell.length_a   1.000
_cell.length_b   1.000
_cell.length_c   1.000
_cell.angle_alpha   90.00
_cell.angle_beta   90.00
_cell.angle_gamma   90.00
#
_symmetry.space_group_name_H-M   'P 1'
#
loop_
_entity.id
_entity.type
_entity.pdbx_description
1 polymer ?
#
loop_
_entity_poly.entity_id
_entity_poly.type
_entity_poly.pdbx_seq_one_letter_code
_entity_poly.pdbx_strand_id
1 'polypeptide(L)'
;MRRRRLLLLLLPVVVVGAGVRLCSTTSPEGIAQSAAERDADSTAAALALYLDDAQDDAPTVDDAVASAFERARYRMPDEPVDLLRADGDHRRVEGSDAVVEVRVTGHVDAHLNSVRLFERTHPAATVVHCYRIGLAAWSHEETTAKRIHRLHGCPQRPAIAVPGARAGADLNEENEVLLRTVLLDIDGTSTREDVLARLGPVTREGLRVDATTGDGAVGVALATTHRRDACLLGRRAVDGTVEVWWPAGVLLAPGEAGCTASTAAHGGAQGSPH
;
A
#
# COMPACT_ATOMS: atom_id res chain seq x y z
N MET A 1 -33.32 -66.37 4.11
CA MET A 1 -33.96 -66.26 5.44
C MET A 1 -32.98 -66.68 6.53
N ARG A 2 -32.47 -65.74 7.34
CA ARG A 2 -32.12 -65.98 8.75
C ARG A 2 -31.84 -64.63 9.41
N ARG A 3 -32.80 -64.22 10.24
CA ARG A 3 -32.80 -63.01 11.08
C ARG A 3 -31.66 -63.08 12.09
N ARG A 4 -30.87 -62.02 12.22
CA ARG A 4 -30.04 -61.77 13.42
C ARG A 4 -30.64 -60.60 14.21
N ARG A 5 -30.77 -60.85 15.51
CA ARG A 5 -31.47 -60.05 16.51
C ARG A 5 -30.63 -58.86 16.98
N LEU A 6 -31.37 -57.81 17.33
CA LEU A 6 -31.03 -56.66 18.17
C LEU A 6 -30.03 -56.96 19.30
N LEU A 7 -29.08 -56.04 19.51
CA LEU A 7 -28.60 -55.68 20.84
C LEU A 7 -28.65 -54.15 20.97
N LEU A 8 -29.55 -53.68 21.85
CA LEU A 8 -29.66 -52.29 22.29
C LEU A 8 -28.46 -51.97 23.20
N LEU A 9 -27.70 -50.92 22.87
CA LEU A 9 -26.78 -50.25 23.78
C LEU A 9 -27.35 -48.85 24.08
N LEU A 10 -27.85 -48.69 25.30
CA LEU A 10 -28.26 -47.41 25.88
C LEU A 10 -27.00 -46.57 26.15
N LEU A 11 -26.85 -45.46 25.44
CA LEU A 11 -25.87 -44.42 25.73
C LEU A 11 -26.43 -43.46 26.81
N PRO A 12 -25.64 -43.05 27.81
CA PRO A 12 -26.05 -42.05 28.77
C PRO A 12 -26.11 -40.66 28.12
N VAL A 13 -27.26 -40.01 28.26
CA VAL A 13 -27.48 -38.60 27.93
C VAL A 13 -26.67 -37.75 28.89
N VAL A 14 -25.55 -37.19 28.41
CA VAL A 14 -24.83 -36.10 29.09
C VAL A 14 -25.64 -34.83 28.87
N VAL A 15 -26.33 -34.38 29.92
CA VAL A 15 -26.95 -33.06 29.98
C VAL A 15 -25.83 -32.04 30.05
N VAL A 16 -25.46 -31.48 28.90
CA VAL A 16 -24.63 -30.27 28.84
C VAL A 16 -25.48 -29.14 29.40
N GLY A 17 -25.17 -28.75 30.63
CA GLY A 17 -25.71 -27.53 31.22
C GLY A 17 -25.36 -26.36 30.31
N ALA A 18 -26.36 -25.84 29.62
CA ALA A 18 -26.31 -24.57 28.93
C ALA A 18 -26.10 -23.49 29.98
N GLY A 19 -24.83 -23.23 30.31
CA GLY A 19 -24.42 -21.99 30.93
C GLY A 19 -24.78 -20.88 29.96
N VAL A 20 -25.93 -20.27 30.20
CA VAL A 20 -26.36 -19.02 29.58
C VAL A 20 -25.25 -18.01 29.88
N ARG A 21 -24.34 -17.81 28.92
CA ARG A 21 -23.44 -16.65 28.92
C ARG A 21 -24.35 -15.44 28.88
N LEU A 22 -24.44 -14.77 30.03
CA LEU A 22 -25.05 -13.46 30.20
C LEU A 22 -24.68 -12.60 28.99
N CYS A 23 -25.70 -12.20 28.22
CA CYS A 23 -25.57 -11.16 27.21
C CYS A 23 -24.95 -9.94 27.88
N SER A 24 -23.67 -9.68 27.64
CA SER A 24 -23.06 -8.39 27.94
C SER A 24 -23.82 -7.36 27.10
N THR A 25 -24.73 -6.64 27.75
CA THR A 25 -25.34 -5.43 27.19
C THR A 25 -24.22 -4.44 27.02
N THR A 26 -23.59 -4.46 25.84
CA THR A 26 -22.60 -3.49 25.41
C THR A 26 -23.29 -2.14 25.43
N SER A 27 -22.92 -1.29 26.38
CA SER A 27 -23.50 0.04 26.50
C SER A 27 -23.19 0.85 25.22
N PRO A 28 -23.99 1.89 24.91
CA PRO A 28 -23.69 2.79 23.79
C PRO A 28 -22.24 3.30 23.78
N GLU A 29 -21.69 3.61 24.95
CA GLU A 29 -20.30 4.05 25.12
C GLU A 29 -19.31 2.94 24.74
N GLY A 30 -19.56 1.71 25.18
CA GLY A 30 -18.72 0.56 24.81
C GLY A 30 -18.73 0.29 23.30
N ILE A 31 -19.86 0.51 22.64
CA ILE A 31 -19.97 0.39 21.18
C ILE A 31 -19.15 1.47 20.48
N ALA A 32 -19.30 2.74 20.89
CA ALA A 32 -18.53 3.85 20.35
C ALA A 32 -17.03 3.64 20.53
N GLN A 33 -16.61 3.22 21.72
CA GLN A 33 -15.21 2.94 22.03
C GLN A 33 -14.67 1.81 21.15
N SER A 34 -15.36 0.67 21.05
CA SER A 34 -14.93 -0.42 20.16
C SER A 34 -14.93 -0.04 18.67
N ALA A 35 -15.78 0.89 18.24
CA ALA A 35 -15.76 1.41 16.87
C ALA A 35 -14.52 2.29 16.63
N ALA A 36 -14.22 3.23 17.53
CA ALA A 36 -13.01 4.05 17.45
C ALA A 36 -11.72 3.21 17.56
N GLU A 37 -11.72 2.11 18.33
CA GLU A 37 -10.58 1.18 18.40
C GLU A 37 -10.36 0.44 17.06
N ARG A 38 -11.44 0.03 16.39
CA ARG A 38 -11.36 -0.60 15.06
C ARG A 38 -10.92 0.38 13.98
N ASP A 39 -11.35 1.63 14.10
CA ASP A 39 -10.91 2.72 13.23
C ASP A 39 -9.38 2.89 13.35
N ALA A 40 -8.86 3.07 14.57
CA ALA A 40 -7.41 3.16 14.80
C ALA A 40 -6.62 1.95 14.28
N ASP A 41 -7.13 0.72 14.46
CA ASP A 41 -6.50 -0.49 13.92
C ASP A 41 -6.50 -0.53 12.40
N SER A 42 -7.61 -0.11 11.77
CA SER A 42 -7.75 -0.04 10.32
C SER A 42 -6.77 0.96 9.72
N THR A 43 -6.64 2.15 10.32
CA THR A 43 -5.69 3.19 9.93
C THR A 43 -4.23 2.72 10.07
N ALA A 44 -3.90 2.05 11.18
CA ALA A 44 -2.57 1.46 11.38
C ALA A 44 -2.26 0.36 10.35
N ALA A 45 -3.25 -0.48 10.02
CA ALA A 45 -3.11 -1.51 8.99
C ALA A 45 -2.93 -0.90 7.59
N ALA A 46 -3.69 0.14 7.25
CA ALA A 46 -3.56 0.87 5.99
C ALA A 46 -2.17 1.50 5.85
N LEU A 47 -1.66 2.15 6.91
CA LEU A 47 -0.31 2.70 6.90
C LEU A 47 0.75 1.61 6.72
N ALA A 48 0.61 0.47 7.39
CA ALA A 48 1.55 -0.64 7.21
C ALA A 48 1.57 -1.18 5.78
N LEU A 49 0.42 -1.19 5.07
CA LEU A 49 0.37 -1.51 3.65
C LEU A 49 1.09 -0.46 2.80
N TYR A 50 0.96 0.83 3.13
CA TYR A 50 1.65 1.89 2.41
C TYR A 50 3.16 1.91 2.64
N LEU A 51 3.62 1.57 3.85
CA LEU A 51 5.03 1.44 4.15
C LEU A 51 5.65 0.27 3.41
N ASP A 52 4.95 -0.86 3.34
CA ASP A 52 5.39 -2.04 2.59
C ASP A 52 5.52 -1.75 1.09
N ASP A 53 4.47 -1.17 0.49
CA ASP A 53 4.53 -0.74 -0.92
C ASP A 53 5.59 0.33 -1.16
N ALA A 54 5.84 1.22 -0.19
CA ALA A 54 6.88 2.25 -0.32
C ALA A 54 8.28 1.63 -0.25
N GLN A 55 8.44 0.59 0.57
CA GLN A 55 9.73 -0.03 0.83
C GLN A 55 10.31 -0.69 -0.42
N ASP A 56 9.49 -1.19 -1.33
CA ASP A 56 9.95 -1.79 -2.60
C ASP A 56 10.62 -0.76 -3.52
N ASP A 57 10.19 0.49 -3.46
CA ASP A 57 10.64 1.56 -4.35
C ASP A 57 11.58 2.58 -3.66
N ALA A 58 11.66 2.58 -2.32
CA ALA A 58 12.37 3.59 -1.55
C ALA A 58 13.82 3.18 -1.24
N PRO A 59 14.81 4.09 -1.46
CA PRO A 59 16.21 3.80 -1.16
C PRO A 59 16.53 3.86 0.36
N THR A 60 15.68 4.48 1.18
CA THR A 60 15.88 4.63 2.64
C THR A 60 14.57 4.50 3.45
N VAL A 61 14.66 4.33 4.78
CA VAL A 61 13.48 4.24 5.67
C VAL A 61 12.73 5.57 5.58
N ASP A 62 13.47 6.67 5.63
CA ASP A 62 12.92 8.02 5.59
C ASP A 62 12.13 8.25 4.30
N ASP A 63 12.62 7.76 3.17
CA ASP A 63 11.93 7.84 1.89
C ASP A 63 10.66 6.96 1.87
N ALA A 64 10.71 5.77 2.46
CA ALA A 64 9.56 4.88 2.57
C ALA A 64 8.48 5.49 3.48
N VAL A 65 8.89 6.02 4.64
CA VAL A 65 8.03 6.70 5.60
C VAL A 65 7.41 7.95 4.98
N ALA A 66 8.20 8.79 4.31
CA ALA A 66 7.69 9.98 3.64
C ALA A 66 6.61 9.63 2.60
N SER A 67 6.89 8.65 1.73
CA SER A 67 5.94 8.18 0.70
C SER A 67 4.67 7.58 1.32
N ALA A 68 4.80 6.77 2.37
CA ALA A 68 3.67 6.17 3.05
C ALA A 68 2.77 7.19 3.75
N PHE A 69 3.37 8.18 4.44
CA PHE A 69 2.63 9.24 5.13
C PHE A 69 1.96 10.22 4.17
N GLU A 70 2.59 10.54 3.03
CA GLU A 70 1.93 11.30 1.97
C GLU A 70 0.68 10.55 1.47
N ARG A 71 0.80 9.25 1.16
CA ARG A 71 -0.35 8.42 0.75
C ARG A 71 -1.44 8.33 1.82
N ALA A 72 -1.05 8.21 3.08
CA ALA A 72 -1.98 8.22 4.20
C ALA A 72 -2.76 9.54 4.26
N ARG A 73 -2.12 10.70 4.08
CA ARG A 73 -2.78 12.01 4.07
C ARG A 73 -3.84 12.15 2.97
N TYR A 74 -3.60 11.62 1.78
CA TYR A 74 -4.59 11.69 0.69
C TYR A 74 -5.84 10.87 0.98
N ARG A 75 -5.71 9.71 1.62
CA ARG A 75 -6.83 8.81 1.87
C ARG A 75 -7.53 9.07 3.20
N MET A 76 -6.81 9.64 4.17
CA MET A 76 -7.24 9.87 5.54
C MET A 76 -6.92 11.33 5.93
N PRO A 77 -7.52 12.32 5.24
CA PRO A 77 -7.14 13.74 5.39
C PRO A 77 -7.40 14.30 6.79
N ASP A 78 -8.35 13.71 7.51
CA ASP A 78 -8.80 14.16 8.83
C ASP A 78 -8.26 13.28 9.98
N GLU A 79 -7.47 12.24 9.70
CA GLU A 79 -6.97 11.31 10.72
C GLU A 79 -5.50 11.63 11.10
N PRO A 80 -5.24 12.10 12.34
CA PRO A 80 -3.89 12.43 12.75
C PRO A 80 -3.13 11.15 13.09
N VAL A 81 -2.31 10.70 12.15
CA VAL A 81 -1.22 9.77 12.41
C VAL A 81 0.04 10.56 12.75
N ASP A 82 0.47 10.44 14.01
CA ASP A 82 1.71 11.04 14.49
C ASP A 82 2.85 10.03 14.35
N LEU A 83 3.92 10.42 13.65
CA LEU A 83 5.16 9.66 13.65
C LEU A 83 5.87 9.84 14.99
N LEU A 84 6.21 8.75 15.68
CA LEU A 84 6.93 8.79 16.96
C LEU A 84 8.40 8.35 16.84
N ARG A 85 8.67 7.46 15.88
CA ARG A 85 10.01 6.93 15.58
C ARG A 85 10.03 6.38 14.17
N ALA A 86 11.09 6.66 13.43
CA ALA A 86 11.52 5.90 12.27
C ALA A 86 12.99 5.58 12.50
N ASP A 87 13.35 4.30 12.52
CA ASP A 87 14.72 3.84 12.77
C ASP A 87 15.01 2.59 11.94
N GLY A 88 16.25 2.45 11.49
CA GLY A 88 16.70 1.37 10.60
C GLY A 88 17.67 1.88 9.54
N ASP A 89 18.62 1.03 9.14
CA ASP A 89 19.49 1.26 8.00
C ASP A 89 18.99 0.39 6.84
N HIS A 90 18.66 1.01 5.70
CA HIS A 90 18.31 0.30 4.46
C HIS A 90 19.54 -0.06 3.63
N ARG A 91 20.76 0.30 4.05
CA ARG A 91 21.93 -0.35 3.47
C ARG A 91 21.67 -1.83 3.60
N ARG A 92 21.65 -2.52 2.45
CA ARG A 92 21.34 -3.94 2.22
C ARG A 92 22.22 -4.85 3.10
N VAL A 93 22.06 -4.72 4.40
CA VAL A 93 22.71 -5.49 5.44
C VAL A 93 21.60 -6.42 5.86
N GLU A 94 21.69 -7.62 5.29
CA GLU A 94 20.83 -8.75 5.57
C GLU A 94 20.57 -8.83 7.10
N GLY A 95 19.31 -8.68 7.50
CA GLY A 95 18.88 -8.86 8.90
C GLY A 95 18.67 -7.60 9.76
N SER A 96 18.81 -6.37 9.25
CA SER A 96 18.37 -5.17 10.00
C SER A 96 16.91 -4.81 9.68
N ASP A 97 15.99 -5.20 10.57
CA ASP A 97 14.58 -4.79 10.50
C ASP A 97 14.47 -3.27 10.73
N ALA A 98 13.83 -2.55 9.80
CA ALA A 98 13.46 -1.16 10.03
C ALA A 98 12.17 -1.11 10.88
N VAL A 99 12.07 -0.11 11.76
CA VAL A 99 10.98 0.01 12.72
C VAL A 99 10.38 1.40 12.64
N VAL A 100 9.08 1.44 12.38
CA VAL A 100 8.27 2.66 12.41
C VAL A 100 7.32 2.57 13.60
N GLU A 101 7.36 3.55 14.50
CA GLU A 101 6.39 3.67 15.59
C GLU A 101 5.50 4.88 15.34
N VAL A 102 4.19 4.67 15.41
CA VAL A 102 3.18 5.69 15.16
C VAL A 102 2.17 5.76 16.29
N ARG A 103 1.59 6.92 16.49
CA ARG A 103 0.40 7.13 17.31
C ARG A 103 -0.75 7.45 16.37
N VAL A 104 -1.80 6.66 16.48
CA VAL A 104 -3.00 6.76 15.65
C VAL A 104 -4.16 7.13 16.56
N THR A 105 -4.91 8.14 16.13
CA THR A 105 -6.15 8.56 16.79
C THR A 105 -7.32 7.99 16.00
N GLY A 106 -8.03 7.04 16.58
CA GLY A 106 -9.26 6.51 15.99
C GLY A 106 -10.45 7.34 16.43
N HIS A 107 -11.36 7.62 15.49
CA HIS A 107 -12.52 8.45 15.71
C HIS A 107 -13.80 7.74 15.26
N VAL A 108 -14.90 7.98 15.97
CA VAL A 108 -16.24 7.64 15.47
C VAL A 108 -17.18 8.77 15.84
N ASP A 109 -17.95 9.23 14.85
CA ASP A 109 -18.99 10.23 15.06
C ASP A 109 -20.14 9.66 15.89
N ALA A 110 -20.92 10.57 16.48
CA ALA A 110 -22.15 10.18 17.15
C ALA A 110 -23.16 9.64 16.12
N HIS A 111 -23.66 8.42 16.34
CA HIS A 111 -24.75 7.87 15.55
C HIS A 111 -26.06 7.98 16.32
N LEU A 112 -26.87 8.97 15.95
CA LEU A 112 -28.21 9.18 16.49
C LEU A 112 -29.22 8.62 15.49
N ASN A 113 -29.68 7.39 15.74
CA ASN A 113 -30.64 6.77 14.86
C ASN A 113 -32.06 7.25 15.16
N SER A 114 -32.68 7.99 14.23
CA SER A 114 -34.07 8.46 14.37
C SER A 114 -35.09 7.59 13.64
N VAL A 115 -34.68 6.62 12.80
CA VAL A 115 -35.61 5.97 11.85
C VAL A 115 -35.53 4.42 11.77
N ARG A 116 -34.45 3.75 12.20
CA ARG A 116 -34.32 2.27 12.07
C ARG A 116 -34.32 1.55 13.42
N LEU A 117 -35.36 0.73 13.66
CA LEU A 117 -35.65 -0.03 14.89
C LEU A 117 -34.55 -1.00 15.38
N PHE A 118 -33.42 -1.15 14.67
CA PHE A 118 -32.40 -2.16 14.98
C PHE A 118 -30.94 -1.67 14.94
N GLU A 119 -30.63 -0.44 14.51
CA GLU A 119 -29.24 0.04 14.61
C GLU A 119 -29.06 0.81 15.93
N ARG A 120 -27.99 0.46 16.65
CA ARG A 120 -27.74 0.95 18.01
C ARG A 120 -27.24 2.38 17.96
N THR A 121 -27.85 3.26 18.75
CA THR A 121 -27.34 4.62 18.99
C THR A 121 -26.04 4.55 19.77
N HIS A 122 -25.08 5.40 19.42
CA HIS A 122 -23.86 5.56 20.20
C HIS A 122 -23.37 7.01 20.16
N PRO A 123 -22.74 7.51 21.24
CA PRO A 123 -22.12 8.83 21.23
C PRO A 123 -20.89 8.84 20.31
N ALA A 124 -20.33 10.02 20.06
CA ALA A 124 -19.01 10.14 19.47
C ALA A 124 -17.96 9.58 20.44
N ALA A 125 -16.91 8.99 19.92
CA ALA A 125 -15.77 8.55 20.72
C ALA A 125 -14.45 8.79 20.00
N THR A 126 -13.38 8.91 20.76
CA THR A 126 -12.03 9.05 20.25
C THR A 126 -11.09 8.25 21.15
N VAL A 127 -10.21 7.47 20.52
CA VAL A 127 -9.21 6.66 21.22
C VAL A 127 -7.83 6.90 20.62
N VAL A 128 -6.80 6.74 21.43
CA VAL A 128 -5.41 6.89 20.98
C VAL A 128 -4.67 5.58 21.23
N HIS A 129 -4.09 5.04 20.17
CA HIS A 129 -3.28 3.84 20.23
C HIS A 129 -1.93 4.07 19.57
N CYS A 130 -0.94 3.31 20.02
CA CYS A 130 0.39 3.36 19.44
C CYS A 130 0.73 2.01 18.84
N TYR A 131 1.34 2.04 17.67
CA TYR A 131 1.66 0.86 16.89
C TYR A 131 3.15 0.87 16.58
N ARG A 132 3.76 -0.31 16.63
CA ARG A 132 5.07 -0.57 16.08
C ARG A 132 4.90 -1.41 14.82
N ILE A 133 5.37 -0.89 13.70
CA ILE A 133 5.34 -1.52 12.39
C ILE A 133 6.78 -1.93 12.07
N GLY A 134 7.03 -3.24 12.06
CA GLY A 134 8.30 -3.79 11.59
C GLY A 134 8.29 -3.94 10.08
N LEU A 135 9.29 -3.37 9.43
CA LEU A 135 9.60 -3.51 8.02
C LEU A 135 10.69 -4.57 7.91
N ALA A 136 10.37 -5.69 7.28
CA ALA A 136 11.32 -6.78 7.13
C ALA A 136 12.50 -6.33 6.26
N ALA A 137 13.73 -6.66 6.66
CA ALA A 137 14.85 -6.60 5.71
C ALA A 137 14.48 -7.43 4.47
N TRP A 138 14.70 -6.89 3.27
CA TRP A 138 14.42 -7.59 2.00
C TRP A 138 15.10 -8.97 1.99
N SER A 139 14.37 -10.01 2.38
CA SER A 139 14.76 -11.39 2.13
C SER A 139 13.82 -11.92 1.06
N HIS A 140 14.40 -12.52 0.02
CA HIS A 140 13.68 -13.13 -1.11
C HIS A 140 12.76 -14.31 -0.71
N GLU A 141 12.59 -14.59 0.59
CA GLU A 141 11.66 -15.59 1.07
C GLU A 141 10.33 -14.91 1.44
N GLU A 142 9.30 -15.19 0.63
CA GLU A 142 7.92 -14.66 0.61
C GLU A 142 7.10 -14.80 1.92
N THR A 143 7.71 -14.99 3.10
CA THR A 143 6.99 -15.32 4.34
C THR A 143 7.34 -14.46 5.56
N THR A 144 7.94 -13.29 5.38
CA THR A 144 8.10 -12.34 6.49
C THR A 144 6.75 -11.67 6.78
N ALA A 145 5.95 -12.34 7.61
CA ALA A 145 4.70 -11.81 8.14
C ALA A 145 4.94 -10.40 8.71
N LYS A 146 4.30 -9.40 8.11
CA LYS A 146 4.32 -8.01 8.57
C LYS A 146 3.97 -7.96 10.05
N ARG A 147 4.87 -7.41 10.85
CA ARG A 147 4.69 -7.35 12.30
C ARG A 147 4.13 -5.98 12.68
N ILE A 148 2.81 -5.87 12.65
CA ILE A 148 2.09 -4.76 13.27
C ILE A 148 1.81 -5.16 14.71
N HIS A 149 2.40 -4.44 15.66
CA HIS A 149 2.21 -4.66 17.08
C HIS A 149 1.59 -3.43 17.72
N ARG A 150 0.37 -3.58 18.23
CA ARG A 150 -0.22 -2.57 19.13
C ARG A 150 0.59 -2.56 20.43
N LEU A 151 1.11 -1.39 20.81
CA LEU A 151 1.88 -1.21 22.04
C LEU A 151 0.94 -1.13 23.25
N HIS A 152 1.34 -1.74 24.36
CA HIS A 152 0.67 -1.53 25.64
C HIS A 152 1.04 -0.16 26.19
N GLY A 153 0.12 0.78 26.00
CA GLY A 153 0.34 2.19 26.33
C GLY A 153 1.10 2.93 25.23
N CYS A 154 0.81 4.22 25.12
CA CYS A 154 1.52 5.10 24.20
C CYS A 154 2.77 5.69 24.88
N PRO A 155 3.96 5.54 24.29
CA PRO A 155 5.14 6.23 24.80
C PRO A 155 4.89 7.74 24.78
N GLN A 156 5.26 8.42 25.86
CA GLN A 156 5.05 9.87 26.07
C GLN A 156 6.04 10.75 25.28
N ARG A 157 6.53 10.24 24.15
CA ARG A 157 7.41 11.01 23.26
C ARG A 157 6.57 11.98 22.41
N PRO A 158 7.10 13.17 22.10
CA PRO A 158 6.47 14.05 21.14
C PRO A 158 6.46 13.41 19.75
N ALA A 159 5.49 13.80 18.92
CA ALA A 159 5.53 13.48 17.51
C ALA A 159 6.79 14.11 16.88
N ILE A 160 7.47 13.35 16.02
CA ILE A 160 8.55 13.86 15.19
C ILE A 160 7.99 14.26 13.83
N ALA A 161 8.66 15.20 13.16
CA ALA A 161 8.30 15.54 11.79
C ALA A 161 8.45 14.30 10.91
N VAL A 162 7.45 14.02 10.08
CA VAL A 162 7.61 13.09 8.97
C VAL A 162 8.77 13.62 8.11
N PRO A 163 9.78 12.79 7.79
CA PRO A 163 10.83 13.21 6.87
C PRO A 163 10.20 13.80 5.61
N GLY A 164 10.69 14.96 5.18
CA GLY A 164 10.27 15.50 3.89
C GLY A 164 10.62 14.47 2.82
N ALA A 165 9.67 14.15 1.94
CA ALA A 165 10.00 13.38 0.75
C ALA A 165 11.20 14.08 0.08
N ARG A 166 12.29 13.34 -0.17
CA ARG A 166 13.37 13.89 -0.98
C ARG A 166 12.74 14.41 -2.26
N ALA A 167 13.20 15.58 -2.72
CA ALA A 167 12.87 16.03 -4.05
C ALA A 167 13.41 14.95 -5.00
N GLY A 168 12.51 14.07 -5.46
CA GLY A 168 12.84 13.11 -6.51
C GLY A 168 13.26 13.89 -7.75
N ALA A 169 14.00 13.24 -8.64
CA ALA A 169 14.14 13.77 -9.98
C ALA A 169 12.73 13.96 -10.55
N ASP A 170 12.31 15.21 -10.77
CA ASP A 170 11.08 15.50 -11.49
C ASP A 170 11.27 14.97 -12.91
N LEU A 171 10.29 14.20 -13.41
CA LEU A 171 10.24 13.89 -14.82
C LEU A 171 10.05 15.21 -15.58
N ASN A 172 10.88 15.44 -16.59
CA ASN A 172 10.86 16.66 -17.39
C ASN A 172 11.04 16.37 -18.89
N GLU A 173 11.13 17.41 -19.70
CA GLU A 173 11.33 17.29 -21.16
C GLU A 173 12.62 16.54 -21.53
N GLU A 174 13.69 16.60 -20.71
CA GLU A 174 14.90 15.82 -20.95
C GLU A 174 14.62 14.31 -20.86
N ASN A 175 13.76 13.89 -19.92
CA ASN A 175 13.34 12.49 -19.80
C ASN A 175 12.52 12.05 -21.02
N GLU A 176 11.67 12.92 -21.56
CA GLU A 176 10.92 12.65 -22.79
C GLU A 176 11.83 12.46 -24.00
N VAL A 177 12.75 13.41 -24.23
CA VAL A 177 13.71 13.35 -25.33
C VAL A 177 14.53 12.06 -25.25
N LEU A 178 15.03 11.76 -24.07
CA LEU A 178 15.85 10.59 -23.79
C LEU A 178 15.09 9.28 -24.00
N LEU A 179 13.87 9.17 -23.48
CA LEU A 179 13.02 8.00 -23.69
C LEU A 179 12.73 7.79 -25.18
N ARG A 180 12.42 8.87 -25.90
CA ARG A 180 12.22 8.84 -27.35
C ARG A 180 13.49 8.38 -28.08
N THR A 181 14.66 8.89 -27.71
CA THR A 181 15.94 8.47 -28.29
C THR A 181 16.20 6.98 -28.08
N VAL A 182 15.99 6.47 -26.87
CA VAL A 182 16.18 5.04 -26.58
C VAL A 182 15.19 4.18 -27.39
N LEU A 183 13.92 4.57 -27.45
CA LEU A 183 12.91 3.84 -28.22
C LEU A 183 13.17 3.85 -29.74
N LEU A 184 13.87 4.86 -30.26
CA LEU A 184 14.30 4.91 -31.66
C LEU A 184 15.52 4.03 -31.94
N ASP A 185 16.38 3.80 -30.95
CA ASP A 185 17.60 2.98 -31.07
C ASP A 185 17.32 1.48 -30.92
N ILE A 186 16.25 1.10 -30.24
CA ILE A 186 15.83 -0.30 -30.09
C ILE A 186 15.01 -0.76 -31.30
N ASP A 187 14.96 -2.08 -31.48
CA ASP A 187 14.11 -2.74 -32.46
C ASP A 187 13.07 -3.64 -31.78
N GLY A 188 12.12 -4.17 -32.56
CA GLY A 188 11.08 -5.07 -32.05
C GLY A 188 11.59 -6.44 -31.59
N THR A 189 12.90 -6.71 -31.74
CA THR A 189 13.56 -7.94 -31.25
C THR A 189 14.35 -7.74 -29.97
N SER A 190 14.47 -6.49 -29.51
CA SER A 190 15.16 -6.12 -28.28
C SER A 190 14.47 -6.76 -27.09
N THR A 191 15.26 -7.30 -26.16
CA THR A 191 14.74 -7.90 -24.93
C THR A 191 14.44 -6.84 -23.86
N ARG A 192 13.70 -7.21 -22.81
CA ARG A 192 13.48 -6.33 -21.64
C ARG A 192 14.82 -5.85 -21.07
N GLU A 193 15.80 -6.74 -20.96
CA GLU A 193 17.13 -6.46 -20.43
C GLU A 193 17.89 -5.46 -21.33
N ASP A 194 17.78 -5.59 -22.65
CA ASP A 194 18.40 -4.66 -23.61
C ASP A 194 17.85 -3.24 -23.49
N VAL A 195 16.54 -3.12 -23.25
CA VAL A 195 15.85 -1.85 -23.07
C VAL A 195 16.27 -1.21 -21.75
N LEU A 196 16.27 -1.99 -20.66
CA LEU A 196 16.69 -1.51 -19.33
C LEU A 196 18.16 -1.11 -19.32
N ALA A 197 19.04 -1.83 -20.02
CA ALA A 197 20.46 -1.49 -20.11
C ALA A 197 20.69 -0.12 -20.81
N ARG A 198 19.94 0.17 -21.88
CA ARG A 198 19.98 1.47 -22.57
C ARG A 198 19.36 2.61 -21.75
N LEU A 199 18.42 2.29 -20.87
CA LEU A 199 17.85 3.22 -19.90
C LEU A 199 18.70 3.37 -18.64
N GLY A 200 19.74 2.56 -18.46
CA GLY A 200 20.65 2.61 -17.30
C GLY A 200 21.31 3.98 -17.03
N PRO A 201 21.66 4.80 -18.05
CA PRO A 201 22.10 6.17 -17.83
C PRO A 201 21.00 7.11 -17.28
N VAL A 202 19.73 6.70 -17.39
CA VAL A 202 18.52 7.48 -17.10
C VAL A 202 17.96 7.18 -15.71
N THR A 203 18.29 6.03 -15.11
CA THR A 203 18.02 5.72 -13.70
C THR A 203 18.89 6.60 -12.81
N ARG A 204 18.59 7.91 -12.79
CA ARG A 204 19.00 8.83 -11.73
C ARG A 204 18.32 8.37 -10.44
N GLU A 205 18.94 8.63 -9.29
CA GLU A 205 18.32 8.36 -7.99
C GLU A 205 16.90 8.96 -7.96
N GLY A 206 15.89 8.12 -7.70
CA GLY A 206 14.49 8.53 -7.60
C GLY A 206 13.61 8.31 -8.83
N LEU A 207 14.12 7.65 -9.89
CA LEU A 207 13.30 7.20 -11.03
C LEU A 207 13.18 5.67 -11.07
N ARG A 208 11.94 5.19 -11.13
CA ARG A 208 11.58 3.79 -11.41
C ARG A 208 11.38 3.61 -12.90
N VAL A 209 11.99 2.55 -13.44
CA VAL A 209 11.88 2.18 -14.85
C VAL A 209 11.28 0.79 -14.95
N ASP A 210 10.21 0.67 -15.72
CA ASP A 210 9.64 -0.62 -16.11
C ASP A 210 9.66 -0.73 -17.64
N ALA A 211 9.93 -1.93 -18.14
CA ALA A 211 10.01 -2.20 -19.57
C ALA A 211 9.36 -3.55 -19.91
N THR A 212 8.66 -3.61 -21.04
CA THR A 212 8.05 -4.84 -21.54
C THR A 212 8.22 -4.93 -23.04
N THR A 213 8.27 -6.16 -23.54
CA THR A 213 8.47 -6.49 -24.95
C THR A 213 7.48 -7.60 -25.28
N GLY A 214 6.62 -7.39 -26.27
CA GLY A 214 5.57 -8.35 -26.62
C GLY A 214 4.86 -7.95 -27.90
N ASP A 215 4.43 -8.94 -28.69
CA ASP A 215 3.75 -8.73 -29.98
C ASP A 215 4.52 -7.83 -30.97
N GLY A 216 5.85 -7.79 -30.87
CA GLY A 216 6.72 -6.93 -31.69
C GLY A 216 6.73 -5.45 -31.28
N ALA A 217 6.05 -5.09 -30.20
CA ALA A 217 6.07 -3.77 -29.59
C ALA A 217 6.93 -3.74 -28.32
N VAL A 218 7.45 -2.56 -28.00
CA VAL A 218 8.17 -2.30 -26.75
C VAL A 218 7.43 -1.20 -26.00
N GLY A 219 7.11 -1.45 -24.74
CA GLY A 219 6.56 -0.45 -23.82
C GLY A 219 7.56 -0.13 -22.72
N VAL A 220 7.68 1.13 -22.36
CA VAL A 220 8.52 1.63 -21.28
C VAL A 220 7.71 2.62 -20.44
N ALA A 221 7.83 2.51 -19.12
CA ALA A 221 7.29 3.47 -18.19
C ALA A 221 8.41 4.03 -17.30
N LEU A 222 8.48 5.35 -17.22
CA LEU A 222 9.29 6.08 -16.25
C LEU A 222 8.34 6.68 -15.23
N ALA A 223 8.58 6.37 -13.96
CA ALA A 223 7.84 6.94 -12.84
C ALA A 223 8.83 7.52 -11.84
N THR A 224 8.47 8.59 -11.14
CA THR A 224 9.25 8.96 -9.95
C THR A 224 8.91 8.01 -8.80
N THR A 225 9.89 7.69 -7.97
CA THR A 225 9.67 6.83 -6.78
C THR A 225 8.87 7.54 -5.69
N HIS A 226 8.83 8.87 -5.71
CA HIS A 226 8.22 9.70 -4.65
C HIS A 226 6.86 10.30 -5.03
N ARG A 227 6.53 10.39 -6.32
CA ARG A 227 5.28 10.96 -6.85
C ARG A 227 4.63 9.98 -7.83
N ARG A 228 3.51 9.38 -7.42
CA ARG A 228 2.73 8.44 -8.25
C ARG A 228 2.07 9.12 -9.46
N ASP A 229 1.91 10.44 -9.41
CA ASP A 229 1.31 11.30 -10.44
C ASP A 229 2.29 11.69 -11.55
N ALA A 230 3.60 11.63 -11.28
CA ALA A 230 4.62 11.86 -12.30
C ALA A 230 4.94 10.55 -13.03
N CYS A 231 4.29 10.37 -14.18
CA CYS A 231 4.46 9.24 -15.07
C CYS A 231 4.75 9.70 -16.50
N LEU A 232 5.69 9.02 -17.16
CA LEU A 232 5.99 9.20 -18.57
C LEU A 232 5.99 7.83 -19.23
N LEU A 233 5.14 7.64 -20.23
CA LEU A 233 5.00 6.39 -20.96
C LEU A 233 5.62 6.56 -22.35
N GLY A 234 6.27 5.50 -22.83
CA GLY A 234 6.80 5.45 -24.18
C GLY A 234 6.60 4.10 -24.81
N ARG A 235 6.26 4.09 -26.10
CA ARG A 235 6.07 2.88 -26.89
C ARG A 235 6.83 2.98 -28.20
N ARG A 236 7.41 1.86 -28.60
CA ARG A 236 7.77 1.57 -29.99
C ARG A 236 6.82 0.52 -30.53
N ALA A 237 6.00 0.88 -31.51
CA ALA A 237 5.08 -0.03 -32.18
C ALA A 237 5.82 -0.95 -33.18
N VAL A 238 5.09 -1.95 -33.70
CA VAL A 238 5.61 -2.97 -34.63
C VAL A 238 6.12 -2.34 -35.93
N ASP A 239 5.47 -1.27 -36.39
CA ASP A 239 5.85 -0.49 -37.58
C ASP A 239 7.06 0.43 -37.34
N GLY A 240 7.61 0.44 -36.13
CA GLY A 240 8.71 1.30 -35.71
C GLY A 240 8.29 2.69 -35.27
N THR A 241 7.00 3.02 -35.26
CA THR A 241 6.50 4.29 -34.75
C THR A 241 6.82 4.42 -33.26
N VAL A 242 7.41 5.55 -32.87
CA VAL A 242 7.74 5.86 -31.47
C VAL A 242 6.83 6.97 -30.95
N GLU A 243 6.14 6.66 -29.86
CA GLU A 243 5.26 7.56 -29.14
C GLU A 243 5.76 7.71 -27.71
N VAL A 244 5.77 8.94 -27.20
CA VAL A 244 6.05 9.24 -25.80
C VAL A 244 5.00 10.23 -25.33
N TRP A 245 4.40 9.98 -24.17
CA TRP A 245 3.31 10.81 -23.66
C TRP A 245 3.19 10.75 -22.13
N TRP A 246 2.53 11.78 -21.61
CA TRP A 246 2.19 11.94 -20.21
C TRP A 246 0.74 11.50 -20.03
N PRO A 247 0.45 10.37 -19.35
CA PRO A 247 -0.93 9.97 -19.11
C PRO A 247 -1.63 11.00 -18.23
N ALA A 248 -2.92 11.24 -18.47
CA ALA A 248 -3.70 12.10 -17.60
C ALA A 248 -3.70 11.53 -16.17
N GLY A 249 -3.46 12.39 -15.17
CA GLY A 249 -3.34 11.97 -13.76
C GLY A 249 -4.53 11.18 -13.21
N VAL A 250 -5.70 11.27 -13.86
CA VAL A 250 -6.91 10.49 -13.52
C VAL A 250 -6.70 8.98 -13.71
N LEU A 251 -5.92 8.56 -14.72
CA LEU A 251 -5.67 7.14 -15.05
C LEU A 251 -4.72 6.43 -14.08
N LEU A 252 -4.16 7.16 -13.12
CA LEU A 252 -3.23 6.63 -12.12
C LEU A 252 -3.94 6.29 -10.79
N ALA A 253 -5.27 6.38 -10.75
CA ALA A 253 -6.07 5.97 -9.61
C ALA A 253 -5.92 4.46 -9.32
N PRO A 254 -6.04 4.03 -8.04
CA PRO A 254 -5.97 2.61 -7.69
C PRO A 254 -7.00 1.77 -8.47
N GLY A 255 -6.53 0.83 -9.29
CA GLY A 255 -7.37 -0.04 -10.13
C GLY A 255 -7.46 0.35 -11.61
N GLU A 256 -6.91 1.51 -11.99
CA GLU A 256 -6.79 1.94 -13.39
C GLU A 256 -5.40 1.60 -13.98
N ALA A 257 -5.25 1.73 -15.30
CA ALA A 257 -4.02 1.36 -16.01
C ALA A 257 -2.84 2.25 -15.57
N GLY A 258 -2.10 1.78 -14.56
CA GLY A 258 -1.05 2.55 -13.90
C GLY A 258 0.19 2.82 -14.76
N CYS A 259 1.17 3.51 -14.17
CA CYS A 259 2.46 3.79 -14.80
C CYS A 259 3.33 2.52 -14.92
N THR A 260 3.00 1.69 -15.92
CA THR A 260 3.61 0.38 -16.17
C THR A 260 3.96 0.24 -17.64
N ALA A 261 4.95 -0.61 -17.94
CA ALA A 261 5.34 -0.87 -19.30
C ALA A 261 4.23 -1.56 -20.12
N SER A 262 3.39 -2.36 -19.47
CA SER A 262 2.21 -2.98 -20.10
C SER A 262 1.21 -1.91 -20.56
N THR A 263 0.93 -0.91 -19.72
CA THR A 263 0.11 0.25 -20.09
C THR A 263 0.74 1.01 -21.27
N ALA A 264 2.06 1.18 -21.28
CA ALA A 264 2.74 1.81 -22.41
C ALA A 264 2.62 0.97 -23.70
N ALA A 265 2.82 -0.35 -23.63
CA ALA A 265 2.77 -1.23 -24.80
C ALA A 265 1.36 -1.32 -25.39
N HIS A 266 0.33 -1.45 -24.55
CA HIS A 266 -1.02 -1.82 -25.00
C HIS A 266 -2.07 -0.71 -24.83
N GLY A 267 -1.77 0.34 -24.06
CA GLY A 267 -2.66 1.47 -23.86
C GLY A 267 -2.82 2.33 -25.13
N GLY A 268 -3.94 3.04 -25.23
CA GLY A 268 -4.11 4.08 -26.23
C GLY A 268 -3.20 5.27 -25.89
N ALA A 269 -2.36 5.69 -26.83
CA ALA A 269 -1.62 6.93 -26.68
C ALA A 269 -2.61 8.08 -26.58
N GLN A 270 -2.46 8.91 -25.54
CA GLN A 270 -3.21 10.15 -25.39
C GLN A 270 -2.21 11.29 -25.58
N GLY A 271 -2.58 12.28 -26.40
CA GLY A 271 -1.71 13.43 -26.65
C GLY A 271 -1.39 14.20 -25.35
N SER A 272 -0.26 14.90 -25.36
CA SER A 272 0.15 15.79 -24.25
C SER A 272 -1.02 16.70 -23.82
N PRO A 273 -1.34 16.79 -22.51
CA PRO A 273 -2.29 17.79 -22.02
C PRO A 273 -1.72 19.23 -22.04
N HIS A 274 -0.44 19.37 -22.42
CA HIS A 274 0.30 20.63 -22.54
C HIS A 274 0.70 20.88 -23.99
#